data_AF-A0A2D5N9B8-F1
#
_entry.id   AF-A0A2D5N9B8-F1
#
_cell.length_a   1.000
_cell.length_b   1.000
_cell.length_c   1.000
_cell.angle_alpha   90.00
_cell.angle_beta   90.00
_cell.angle_gamma   90.00
#
_symmetry.space_group_name_H-M   'P 1'
#
loop_
_entity.id
_entity.type
_entity.pdbx_description
1 polymer ?
#
loop_
_entity_poly.entity_id
_entity_poly.type
_entity_poly.pdbx_seq_one_letter_code
_entity_poly.pdbx_strand_id
1 'polypeptide(L)' 'MKPKAVVDYIRENQNNNKTLKSLFASQFLGKFSEQELAGLKKSIEKEIHARQQSVVDDKIAFLQSLGYKVEK' A
#
# COMPACT_ATOMS: atom_id res chain seq x y z
N MET A 1 -11.62 11.88 -12.92
CA MET A 1 -10.38 12.23 -12.18
C MET A 1 -9.27 11.28 -12.60
N LYS A 2 -8.04 11.76 -12.84
CA LYS A 2 -6.92 10.88 -13.19
C LYS A 2 -6.42 10.16 -11.92
N PRO A 3 -5.95 8.91 -11.96
CA PRO A 3 -5.45 8.21 -10.78
C PRO A 3 -4.41 9.00 -9.99
N LYS A 4 -3.51 9.70 -10.70
CA LYS A 4 -2.50 10.58 -10.09
C LYS A 4 -3.12 11.70 -9.25
N ALA A 5 -4.22 12.31 -9.70
CA ALA A 5 -4.89 13.37 -8.96
C ALA A 5 -5.50 12.85 -7.64
N VAL A 6 -6.00 11.61 -7.62
CA VAL A 6 -6.47 10.96 -6.38
C VAL A 6 -5.31 10.77 -5.41
N VAL A 7 -4.18 10.26 -5.90
CA VAL A 7 -2.98 10.02 -5.09
C VAL A 7 -2.45 11.32 -4.50
N ASP A 8 -2.35 12.37 -5.30
CA ASP A 8 -1.85 13.67 -4.86
C ASP A 8 -2.79 14.28 -3.81
N TYR A 9 -4.11 14.19 -4.02
CA TYR A 9 -5.11 14.63 -3.05
C TYR A 9 -5.03 13.87 -1.71
N ILE A 10 -4.83 12.55 -1.76
CA ILE A 10 -4.62 11.74 -0.54
C ILE A 10 -3.30 12.16 0.14
N ARG A 11 -2.22 12.36 -0.62
CA ARG A 11 -0.89 12.73 -0.10
C ARG A 11 -0.89 14.07 0.61
N GLU A 12 -1.57 15.07 0.06
CA GLU A 12 -1.73 16.42 0.67
C GLU A 12 -2.47 16.37 2.02
N ASN A 13 -3.30 15.34 2.21
CA ASN A 13 -4.09 15.11 3.42
C ASN A 13 -3.45 14.13 4.40
N GLN A 14 -2.19 13.73 4.18
CA GLN A 14 -1.42 12.97 5.15
C GLN A 14 -0.76 13.88 6.20
N ASN A 15 -0.53 13.34 7.39
CA ASN A 15 0.33 13.92 8.43
C ASN A 15 1.77 13.39 8.32
N ASN A 16 2.65 13.80 9.24
CA ASN A 16 4.05 13.40 9.23
C ASN A 16 4.26 11.88 9.41
N ASN A 17 3.31 11.19 10.04
CA ASN A 17 3.30 9.73 10.22
C ASN A 17 2.74 8.99 8.99
N LYS A 18 2.47 9.69 7.88
CA LYS A 18 1.90 9.17 6.63
C LYS A 18 0.48 8.57 6.78
N THR A 19 -0.18 8.80 7.91
CA THR A 19 -1.62 8.54 8.08
C THR A 19 -2.43 9.77 7.67
N LEU A 20 -3.73 9.62 7.43
CA LEU A 20 -4.60 10.76 7.11
C LEU A 20 -4.73 11.70 8.32
N LYS A 21 -4.80 13.01 8.05
CA LYS A 21 -5.18 14.02 9.06
C LYS A 21 -6.56 13.68 9.61
N SER A 22 -6.76 13.81 10.93
CA SER A 22 -7.98 13.39 11.63
C SER A 22 -9.26 13.94 10.99
N LEU A 23 -9.30 15.26 10.71
CA LEU A 23 -10.45 15.90 10.07
C LEU A 23 -10.72 15.35 8.66
N PHE A 24 -9.67 15.10 7.88
CA PHE A 24 -9.84 14.53 6.54
C PHE A 24 -10.35 13.09 6.61
N ALA A 25 -9.80 12.28 7.53
CA ALA A 25 -10.24 10.91 7.73
C ALA A 25 -11.73 10.83 8.09
N SER A 26 -12.22 11.66 9.03
CA SER A 26 -13.63 11.63 9.41
C SER A 26 -14.56 12.09 8.29
N GLN A 27 -14.17 13.10 7.51
CA GLN A 27 -14.99 13.62 6.41
C GLN A 27 -14.94 12.77 5.15
N PHE A 28 -13.82 12.08 4.89
CA PHE A 28 -13.61 11.26 3.70
C PHE A 28 -13.93 9.79 3.97
N LEU A 29 -13.20 9.13 4.87
CA LEU A 29 -13.41 7.72 5.19
C LEU A 29 -14.76 7.50 5.89
N GLY A 30 -15.26 8.49 6.64
CA GLY A 30 -16.59 8.42 7.27
C GLY A 30 -17.77 8.42 6.31
N LYS A 31 -17.56 8.58 4.99
CA LYS A 31 -18.61 8.44 3.97
C LYS A 31 -18.79 7.01 3.47
N PHE A 32 -17.85 6.13 3.78
CA PHE A 32 -17.92 4.72 3.41
C PHE A 32 -18.59 3.93 4.53
N SER A 33 -19.30 2.87 4.14
CA SER A 33 -19.77 1.84 5.07
C SER A 33 -18.61 1.02 5.63
N GLU A 34 -18.87 0.30 6.72
CA GLU A 34 -17.89 -0.61 7.32
C GLU A 34 -17.40 -1.68 6.32
N GLN A 35 -18.30 -2.24 5.50
CA GLN A 35 -17.95 -3.25 4.50
C GLN A 35 -17.03 -2.69 3.42
N GLU A 36 -17.28 -1.46 2.96
CA GLU A 36 -16.42 -0.79 1.97
C GLU A 36 -15.04 -0.49 2.56
N LEU A 37 -14.97 0.01 3.81
CA LEU A 37 -13.71 0.25 4.50
C LEU A 37 -12.90 -1.05 4.67
N ALA A 38 -13.56 -2.16 5.04
CA ALA A 38 -12.92 -3.47 5.14
C ALA A 38 -12.41 -3.96 3.78
N GLY A 39 -13.17 -3.75 2.70
CA GLY A 39 -12.77 -4.07 1.33
C GLY A 39 -11.55 -3.26 0.85
N LEU A 40 -11.53 -1.96 1.16
CA LEU A 40 -10.39 -1.09 0.88
C LEU A 40 -9.15 -1.53 1.65
N LYS A 41 -9.30 -1.82 2.95
CA LYS A 41 -8.21 -2.36 3.79
C LYS A 41 -7.60 -3.62 3.18
N LYS A 42 -8.43 -4.60 2.78
CA LYS A 42 -7.97 -5.83 2.14
C LYS A 42 -7.20 -5.58 0.83
N SER A 43 -7.63 -4.59 0.05
CA SER A 43 -6.96 -4.24 -1.21
C SER A 43 -5.59 -3.60 -0.95
N ILE A 44 -5.48 -2.74 0.07
CA ILE A 44 -4.21 -2.15 0.51
C ILE A 44 -3.24 -3.23 1.01
N GLU A 45 -3.72 -4.17 1.83
CA GLU A 45 -2.90 -5.28 2.36
C GLU A 45 -2.33 -6.16 1.24
N LYS A 46 -3.14 -6.47 0.21
CA LYS A 46 -2.68 -7.24 -0.96
C LYS A 46 -1.55 -6.53 -1.71
N GLU A 47 -1.67 -5.22 -1.94
CA GLU A 47 -0.64 -4.44 -2.63
C GLU A 47 0.66 -4.38 -1.80
N ILE A 48 0.57 -4.21 -0.48
CA ILE A 48 1.74 -4.25 0.41
C ILE A 48 2.44 -5.61 0.29
N HIS A 49 1.68 -6.71 0.34
CA HIS A 49 2.23 -8.05 0.23
C HIS A 49 2.90 -8.30 -1.13
N ALA A 50 2.27 -7.86 -2.23
CA ALA A 50 2.85 -7.97 -3.56
C ALA A 50 4.19 -7.24 -3.68
N ARG A 51 4.30 -6.03 -3.11
CA ARG A 51 5.57 -5.28 -3.07
C ARG A 51 6.64 -5.97 -2.25
N GLN A 52 6.28 -6.53 -1.10
CA GLN A 52 7.21 -7.30 -0.27
C GLN A 52 7.72 -8.53 -1.00
N GLN A 53 6.82 -9.25 -1.70
CA GLN A 53 7.18 -10.42 -2.49
C GLN A 53 8.14 -10.04 -3.63
N SER A 54 7.87 -8.94 -4.35
CA SER A 54 8.79 -8.45 -5.39
C SER A 54 10.20 -8.20 -4.85
N VAL A 55 10.33 -7.63 -3.64
CA VAL A 55 11.65 -7.41 -3.00
C VAL A 55 12.32 -8.74 -2.63
N VAL A 56 11.55 -9.74 -2.21
CA VAL A 56 12.07 -11.08 -1.94
C VAL A 56 12.57 -11.71 -3.23
N ASP A 57 11.78 -11.65 -4.29
CA ASP A 57 12.12 -12.21 -5.60
C ASP A 57 13.38 -11.56 -6.18
N ASP A 58 13.52 -10.24 -6.07
CA ASP A 58 14.72 -9.51 -6.47
C ASP A 58 15.97 -9.99 -5.71
N LYS A 59 15.84 -10.24 -4.41
CA LYS A 59 16.93 -10.77 -3.58
C LYS A 59 17.27 -12.22 -3.93
N ILE A 60 16.26 -13.05 -4.20
CA ILE A 60 16.46 -14.43 -4.65
C ILE A 60 17.20 -14.43 -5.99
N ALA A 61 16.77 -13.61 -6.95
CA ALA A 61 17.41 -13.47 -8.24
C ALA A 61 18.87 -13.03 -8.11
N PHE A 62 19.15 -12.08 -7.23
CA PHE A 62 20.52 -11.66 -6.91
C PHE A 62 21.37 -12.82 -6.36
N LEU A 63 20.87 -13.56 -5.36
CA LEU A 63 21.60 -14.70 -4.79
C LEU A 63 21.82 -15.83 -5.81
N GLN A 64 20.83 -16.11 -6.65
CA GLN A 64 20.94 -17.09 -7.73
C GLN A 64 21.98 -16.66 -8.77
N SER A 65 22.07 -15.36 -9.08
CA SER A 65 23.09 -14.83 -10.00
C SER A 65 24.53 -15.04 -9.49
N LEU A 66 24.70 -15.17 -8.18
CA LEU A 66 25.96 -15.47 -7.51
C LEU A 66 26.21 -16.98 -7.32
N GLY A 67 25.31 -17.84 -7.82
CA GLY A 67 25.42 -19.29 -7.73
C GLY A 67 24.90 -19.91 -6.43
N TYR A 68 24.26 -19.13 -5.56
CA TYR A 68 23.62 -19.67 -4.36
C TYR A 68 22.26 -20.31 -4.70
N LYS A 69 22.02 -21.50 -4.15
CA LYS A 69 20.70 -22.14 -4.19
C LYS A 69 19.87 -21.64 -3.00
N VAL A 70 18.74 -20.99 -3.30
CA VAL A 70 17.79 -20.54 -2.27
C VAL A 70 16.65 -21.54 -2.17
N GLU A 71 16.39 -22.03 -0.96
CA GLU A 71 15.28 -22.93 -0.64
C GLU A 71 14.28 -22.20 0.29
N LYS A 72 13.01 -22.60 0.22
CA LYS A 72 11.89 -21.96 0.91
C LYS A 72 11.75 -22.43 2.36
#